data_AF-A0A9P1E2X9-F1
#
_entry.id   AF-A0A9P1E2X9-F1
#
_cell.length_a   1.000
_cell.length_b   1.000
_cell.length_c   1.000
_cell.angle_alpha   90.00
_cell.angle_beta   90.00
_cell.angle_gamma   90.00
#
_symmetry.space_group_name_H-M   'P 1'
#
loop_
_entity.id
_entity.type
_entity.pdbx_description
1 polymer ?
#
loop_
_entity_poly.entity_id
_entity_poly.type
_entity_poly.pdbx_seq_one_letter_code
_entity_poly.pdbx_strand_id
1 'polypeptide(L)'
;MEVKEQLQVWTYEMRTNELFSAVQTIGEVCKKMVELKVHNSFHLVYRLIELALVLPISTATVERAFSAMNIIKTYLRNKMIDDYLTICLVCYIERDVFRSIDNETIM
;
A
#
# COMPACT_ATOMS: atom_id res chain seq x y z
N MET A 1 -26.10 -4.29 -15.68
CA MET A 1 -26.27 -4.13 -14.22
C MET A 1 -25.33 -3.03 -13.79
N GLU A 2 -25.89 -1.90 -13.41
CA GLU A 2 -25.12 -0.71 -13.02
C GLU A 2 -24.44 -0.96 -11.66
N VAL A 3 -23.31 -0.28 -11.36
CA VAL A 3 -22.57 -0.44 -10.09
C VAL A 3 -23.50 -0.30 -8.88
N LYS A 4 -24.46 0.63 -8.97
CA LYS A 4 -25.43 0.94 -7.92
C LYS A 4 -26.41 -0.22 -7.67
N GLU A 5 -26.84 -0.91 -8.72
CA GLU A 5 -27.71 -2.09 -8.61
C GLU A 5 -26.96 -3.27 -8.00
N GLN A 6 -25.71 -3.52 -8.42
CA GLN A 6 -24.87 -4.56 -7.81
C GLN A 6 -24.63 -4.30 -6.32
N LEU A 7 -24.41 -3.04 -5.94
CA LEU A 7 -24.25 -2.64 -4.54
C LEU A 7 -25.51 -2.85 -3.71
N GLN A 8 -26.69 -2.54 -4.25
CA GLN A 8 -27.95 -2.74 -3.53
C GLN A 8 -28.25 -4.22 -3.30
N VAL A 9 -28.12 -5.04 -4.34
CA VAL A 9 -28.28 -6.50 -4.23
C VAL A 9 -27.25 -7.08 -3.27
N TRP A 10 -25.99 -6.66 -3.37
CA TRP A 10 -24.94 -7.08 -2.44
C TRP A 10 -25.23 -6.67 -1.00
N THR A 11 -25.70 -5.44 -0.76
CA THR A 11 -26.02 -4.96 0.60
C THR A 11 -27.16 -5.74 1.22
N TYR A 12 -28.14 -6.15 0.41
CA TYR A 12 -29.21 -7.05 0.84
C TYR A 12 -28.66 -8.44 1.17
N GLU A 13 -27.87 -9.04 0.27
CA GLU A 13 -27.22 -10.34 0.49
C GLU A 13 -26.33 -10.34 1.74
N MET A 14 -25.54 -9.28 1.97
CA MET A 14 -24.72 -9.12 3.18
C MET A 14 -25.55 -9.10 4.48
N ARG A 15 -26.72 -8.46 4.47
CA ARG A 15 -27.58 -8.37 5.66
C ARG A 15 -28.35 -9.65 5.94
N THR A 16 -28.70 -10.37 4.89
CA THR A 16 -29.52 -11.58 4.99
C THR A 16 -28.66 -12.82 5.26
N ASN A 17 -27.39 -12.78 4.87
CA ASN A 17 -26.50 -13.92 4.98
C ASN A 17 -25.70 -13.89 6.29
N GLU A 18 -26.04 -14.80 7.21
CA GLU A 18 -25.35 -14.98 8.50
C GLU A 18 -23.84 -15.21 8.35
N LEU A 19 -23.38 -15.72 7.19
CA LEU A 19 -21.96 -15.93 6.89
C LEU A 19 -21.17 -14.62 6.91
N PHE A 20 -21.81 -13.47 6.67
CA PHE A 20 -21.15 -12.15 6.72
C PHE A 20 -21.43 -11.39 8.01
N SER A 21 -22.33 -11.89 8.88
CA SER A 21 -22.69 -11.24 10.14
C SER A 21 -21.53 -11.15 11.14
N ALA A 22 -20.60 -12.10 11.10
CA ALA A 22 -19.44 -12.17 11.97
C ALA A 22 -18.21 -11.38 11.46
N VAL A 23 -18.31 -10.72 10.30
CA VAL A 23 -17.17 -10.06 9.66
C VAL A 23 -17.01 -8.64 10.18
N GLN A 24 -15.83 -8.28 10.69
CA GLN A 24 -15.57 -6.94 11.23
C GLN A 24 -14.67 -6.09 10.34
N THR A 25 -13.89 -6.71 9.46
CA THR A 25 -12.92 -5.99 8.61
C THR A 25 -13.20 -6.18 7.13
N ILE A 26 -12.87 -5.15 6.33
CA ILE A 26 -13.01 -5.19 4.87
C ILE A 26 -12.15 -6.29 4.22
N GLY A 27 -11.02 -6.64 4.84
CA GLY A 27 -10.16 -7.74 4.41
C GLY A 27 -10.80 -9.13 4.63
N GLU A 28 -11.53 -9.33 5.72
CA GLU A 28 -12.29 -10.56 5.97
C GLU A 28 -13.47 -10.70 5.00
N VAL A 29 -14.14 -9.59 4.64
CA VAL A 29 -15.19 -9.59 3.61
C VAL A 29 -14.59 -10.08 2.28
N CYS A 30 -13.44 -9.53 1.90
CA CYS A 30 -12.73 -9.92 0.69
C CYS A 30 -12.41 -11.43 0.67
N LYS A 31 -11.88 -11.97 1.78
CA LYS A 31 -11.58 -13.41 1.90
C LYS A 31 -12.82 -14.28 1.73
N LYS A 32 -13.92 -13.96 2.44
CA LYS A 32 -15.18 -14.71 2.31
C LYS A 32 -15.79 -14.63 0.91
N MET A 33 -15.61 -13.50 0.22
CA MET A 33 -16.06 -13.36 -1.17
C MET A 33 -15.33 -14.31 -2.14
N VAL A 34 -14.04 -14.56 -1.89
CA VAL A 34 -13.24 -15.50 -2.67
C VAL A 34 -13.64 -16.95 -2.33
N GLU A 35 -13.75 -17.28 -1.05
CA GLU A 35 -14.14 -18.60 -0.55
C GLU A 35 -15.50 -19.06 -1.11
N LEU A 36 -16.50 -18.18 -1.06
CA LEU A 36 -17.85 -18.47 -1.54
C LEU A 36 -18.00 -18.30 -3.06
N LYS A 37 -16.90 -17.99 -3.78
CA LYS A 37 -16.87 -17.72 -5.23
C LYS A 37 -17.83 -16.61 -5.71
N VAL A 38 -18.36 -15.80 -4.81
CA VAL A 38 -19.28 -14.70 -5.11
C VAL A 38 -18.58 -13.51 -5.78
N HIS A 39 -17.24 -13.46 -5.76
CA HIS A 39 -16.44 -12.48 -6.48
C HIS A 39 -16.70 -12.47 -8.00
N ASN A 40 -17.08 -13.61 -8.60
CA ASN A 40 -17.43 -13.66 -10.03
C ASN A 40 -18.79 -13.03 -10.31
N SER A 41 -19.77 -13.23 -9.41
CA SER A 41 -21.11 -12.66 -9.53
C SER A 41 -21.12 -11.15 -9.24
N PHE A 42 -20.30 -10.71 -8.28
CA PHE A 42 -20.20 -9.31 -7.83
C PHE A 42 -18.81 -8.72 -8.09
N HIS A 43 -18.30 -8.88 -9.32
CA HIS A 43 -16.95 -8.44 -9.70
C HIS A 43 -16.68 -6.95 -9.47
N LEU A 44 -17.68 -6.08 -9.68
CA LEU A 44 -17.52 -4.63 -9.44
C LEU A 44 -17.38 -4.30 -7.95
N VAL A 45 -18.14 -4.99 -7.09
CA VAL A 45 -18.07 -4.84 -5.63
C VAL A 45 -16.72 -5.34 -5.12
N TYR A 46 -16.28 -6.50 -5.62
CA TYR A 46 -14.98 -7.07 -5.27
C TYR A 46 -13.83 -6.13 -5.63
N ARG A 47 -13.86 -5.54 -6.83
CA ARG A 47 -12.85 -4.57 -7.29
C ARG A 47 -12.82 -3.29 -6.45
N LEU A 48 -13.98 -2.82 -5.97
CA LEU A 48 -14.04 -1.67 -5.06
C LEU A 48 -13.39 -1.97 -3.71
N ILE A 49 -13.63 -3.17 -3.17
CA ILE A 49 -13.03 -3.64 -1.91
C ILE A 49 -11.52 -3.79 -2.06
N GLU A 50 -11.05 -4.32 -3.19
CA GLU A 50 -9.62 -4.45 -3.51
C GLU A 50 -8.94 -3.08 -3.59
N LEU A 51 -9.55 -2.12 -4.30
CA LEU A 51 -9.05 -0.74 -4.34
C LEU A 51 -8.99 -0.10 -2.96
N ALA A 52 -10.03 -0.30 -2.12
CA ALA A 52 -10.06 0.19 -0.75
C ALA A 52 -8.96 -0.41 0.13
N LEU A 53 -8.55 -1.66 -0.12
CA LEU A 53 -7.44 -2.33 0.57
C LEU A 53 -6.06 -1.87 0.07
N VAL A 54 -5.91 -1.56 -1.22
CA VAL A 54 -4.66 -1.10 -1.83
C VAL A 54 -4.39 0.39 -1.56
N LEU A 55 -5.46 1.20 -1.46
CA LEU A 55 -5.37 2.64 -1.20
C LEU A 55 -4.48 2.99 0.01
N PRO A 56 -4.64 2.39 1.20
CA PRO A 56 -3.77 2.65 2.35
C PRO A 56 -2.29 2.35 2.08
N ILE A 57 -1.99 1.30 1.32
CA ILE A 57 -0.63 0.91 0.94
C ILE A 57 -0.02 1.96 0.00
N SER A 58 -0.82 2.43 -0.96
CA SER A 58 -0.42 3.51 -1.86
C SER A 58 -0.18 4.81 -1.10
N THR A 59 -1.09 5.18 -0.18
CA THR A 59 -0.97 6.40 0.64
C THR A 59 0.27 6.33 1.53
N ALA A 60 0.49 5.24 2.25
CA ALA A 60 1.67 5.05 3.09
C ALA A 60 2.98 5.08 2.27
N THR A 61 2.97 4.54 1.05
CA THR A 61 4.14 4.58 0.16
C THR A 61 4.43 6.01 -0.32
N VAL A 62 3.40 6.76 -0.69
CA VAL A 62 3.52 8.17 -1.10
C VAL A 62 3.96 9.04 0.07
N GLU A 63 3.37 8.86 1.26
CA GLU A 63 3.76 9.57 2.48
C GLU A 63 5.21 9.26 2.87
N ARG A 64 5.63 7.99 2.77
CA ARG A 64 7.01 7.59 3.01
C ARG A 64 7.97 8.21 2.00
N ALA A 65 7.60 8.28 0.73
CA ALA A 65 8.40 8.93 -0.31
C ALA A 65 8.49 10.45 -0.08
N PHE A 66 7.39 11.10 0.28
CA PHE A 66 7.37 12.52 0.67
C PHE A 66 8.17 12.80 1.93
N SER A 67 8.12 11.91 2.92
CA SER A 67 8.92 12.00 4.14
C SER A 67 10.40 11.86 3.84
N ALA A 68 10.81 10.86 3.04
CA ALA A 68 12.18 10.72 2.57
C ALA A 68 12.64 11.96 1.80
N MET A 69 11.80 12.50 0.92
CA MET A 69 12.08 13.75 0.19
C MET A 69 12.22 14.94 1.13
N ASN A 70 11.41 15.02 2.19
CA ASN A 70 11.47 16.09 3.17
C ASN A 70 12.73 15.97 4.05
N ILE A 71 13.12 14.75 4.44
CA ILE A 71 14.37 14.47 5.16
C ILE A 71 15.55 14.84 4.28
N ILE A 72 15.57 14.43 3.02
CA ILE A 72 16.61 14.78 2.05
C ILE A 72 16.67 16.30 1.87
N LYS A 73 15.54 16.97 1.61
CA LYS A 73 15.49 18.45 1.49
C LYS A 73 15.95 19.16 2.75
N THR A 74 15.58 18.68 3.94
CA THR A 74 15.96 19.29 5.22
C THR A 74 17.44 19.06 5.51
N TYR A 75 17.95 17.87 5.22
CA TYR A 75 19.36 17.52 5.32
C TYR A 75 20.21 18.34 4.33
N LEU A 76 19.76 18.49 3.08
CA LEU A 76 20.38 19.33 2.05
C LEU A 76 20.34 20.82 2.38
N ARG A 77 19.23 21.32 2.93
CA ARG A 77 19.13 22.72 3.36
C ARG A 77 20.05 23.01 4.55
N ASN A 78 20.28 22.03 5.42
CA ASN A 78 21.26 22.12 6.50
C ASN A 78 22.71 21.84 6.05
N LYS A 79 22.90 21.24 4.88
CA LYS A 79 24.20 20.86 4.33
C LYS A 79 24.28 21.30 2.87
N MET A 80 24.34 22.62 2.69
CA MET A 80 24.59 23.30 1.43
C MET A 80 25.74 22.60 0.67
N ILE A 81 25.42 21.82 -0.38
CA ILE A 81 26.20 21.56 -1.61
C ILE A 81 25.60 20.35 -2.36
N ASP A 82 25.12 20.59 -3.58
CA ASP A 82 24.51 19.63 -4.51
C ASP A 82 25.37 18.37 -4.79
N ASP A 83 26.69 18.44 -4.65
CA ASP A 83 27.58 17.27 -4.81
C ASP A 83 27.32 16.19 -3.75
N TYR A 84 26.94 16.61 -2.54
CA TYR A 84 26.67 15.67 -1.44
C TYR A 84 25.36 14.90 -1.67
N LEU A 85 24.40 15.50 -2.40
CA LEU A 85 23.14 14.83 -2.77
C LEU A 85 23.40 13.64 -3.68
N THR A 86 24.23 13.84 -4.71
CA THR A 86 24.59 12.80 -5.66
C THR A 86 25.29 11.64 -4.95
N ILE A 87 26.21 11.94 -4.02
CA ILE A 87 26.91 10.92 -3.22
C ILE A 87 25.93 10.17 -2.32
N CYS A 88 25.02 10.86 -1.62
CA CYS A 88 24.04 10.20 -0.76
C CYS A 88 23.02 9.35 -1.52
N LEU A 89 22.56 9.80 -2.68
CA LEU A 89 21.67 9.01 -3.55
C LEU A 89 22.37 7.75 -4.07
N VAL A 90 23.61 7.88 -4.55
CA VAL A 90 24.42 6.73 -4.98
C VAL A 90 24.63 5.76 -3.82
N CYS A 91 25.02 6.21 -2.63
CA CYS A 91 25.17 5.34 -1.46
C CYS A 91 23.86 4.68 -1.01
N TYR A 92 22.71 5.33 -1.22
CA TYR A 92 21.41 4.77 -0.87
C TYR A 92 20.96 3.69 -1.87
N ILE A 93 21.22 3.91 -3.17
CA ILE A 93 20.93 2.95 -4.24
C ILE A 93 21.88 1.75 -4.14
N GLU A 94 23.17 2.01 -3.90
CA GLU A 94 24.24 1.00 -3.77
C GLU A 94 24.40 0.48 -2.34
N ARG A 95 23.38 0.65 -1.48
CA ARG A 95 23.48 0.31 -0.05
C ARG A 95 23.79 -1.18 0.18
N ASP A 96 23.35 -2.05 -0.72
CA ASP A 96 23.65 -3.48 -0.63
C ASP A 96 25.12 -3.81 -0.98
N VAL A 97 25.77 -2.98 -1.81
CA VAL A 97 27.21 -3.05 -2.09
C VAL A 97 28.01 -2.45 -0.94
N PHE A 98 27.56 -1.35 -0.34
CA PHE A 98 28.22 -0.79 0.84
C PHE A 98 28.11 -1.68 2.08
N ARG A 99 27.06 -2.51 2.19
CA ARG A 99 26.90 -3.48 3.28
C ARG A 99 27.83 -4.70 3.17
N SER A 100 28.38 -4.98 1.99
CA SER A 100 29.36 -6.06 1.80
C SER A 100 30.80 -5.60 2.02
N ILE A 101 31.04 -4.30 2.17
CA ILE A 101 32.34 -3.72 2.50
C ILE A 101 32.41 -3.58 4.02
N ASP A 102 33.35 -4.31 4.63
CA ASP A 102 33.55 -4.32 6.08
C ASP A 102 34.16 -3.00 6.57
N ASN A 103 33.62 -2.48 7.67
CA ASN A 103 34.04 -1.20 8.26
C ASN A 103 35.50 -1.19 8.75
N GLU A 104 36.15 -2.34 8.91
CA GLU A 104 37.58 -2.42 9.26
C GLU A 104 38.51 -2.02 8.10
N THR A 105 38.04 -2.01 6.85
CA THR A 105 38.89 -1.64 5.69
C THR A 105 38.98 -0.13 5.49
N ILE A 106 38.15 0.67 6.18
CA ILE A 106 38.04 2.13 6.02
C ILE A 106 38.70 2.89 7.19
N MET A 107 39.15 2.20 8.24
CA MET A 107 39.96 2.78 9.33
C MET A 107 41.45 2.73 9.00
#